data_AF-A0A1E7JWU4-F1
#
_entry.id   AF-A0A1E7JWU4-F1
#
_cell.length_a   1.000
_cell.length_b   1.000
_cell.length_c   1.000
_cell.angle_alpha   90.00
_cell.angle_beta   90.00
_cell.angle_gamma   90.00
#
_symmetry.space_group_name_H-M   'P 1'
#
loop_
_entity.id
_entity.type
_entity.pdbx_description
1 polymer ?
#
loop_
_entity_poly.entity_id
_entity_poly.type
_entity_poly.pdbx_seq_one_letter_code
_entity_poly.pdbx_strand_id
1 'polypeptide(L)'
;MKVGFLLSIALGLCTIVAVAVLWMVMDGMGVFSTLGETISEATSSDDGGGFDLQAFLSLPRVLLFTAIVAVIDVVLATALATLGAFIYNLSAGFVGGVEVTLAEDE
;
A
#
# COMPACT_ATOMS: atom_id res chain seq x y z
N MET A 1 -16.74 4.63 -10.76
CA MET A 1 -16.88 3.59 -9.73
C MET A 1 -16.21 2.26 -10.09
N LYS A 2 -16.62 1.55 -11.15
CA LYS A 2 -16.07 0.21 -11.48
C LYS A 2 -14.56 0.19 -11.73
N VAL A 3 -14.04 1.09 -12.56
CA VAL A 3 -12.60 1.12 -12.89
C VAL A 3 -11.74 1.60 -11.72
N GLY A 4 -12.18 2.63 -10.98
CA GLY A 4 -11.45 3.14 -9.82
C GLY A 4 -11.32 2.12 -8.68
N PHE A 5 -12.38 1.34 -8.44
CA PHE A 5 -12.34 0.25 -7.46
C PHE A 5 -11.38 -0.87 -7.88
N LEU A 6 -11.42 -1.28 -9.16
CA LEU A 6 -10.50 -2.29 -9.70
C LEU A 6 -9.04 -1.83 -9.67
N LEU A 7 -8.77 -0.57 -10.03
CA LEU A 7 -7.45 0.04 -9.94
C LEU A 7 -6.94 0.03 -8.50
N SER A 8 -7.80 0.39 -7.55
CA SER A 8 -7.46 0.41 -6.13
C SER A 8 -7.05 -0.98 -5.63
N ILE A 9 -7.82 -2.02 -5.96
CA ILE A 9 -7.48 -3.41 -5.63
C ILE A 9 -6.16 -3.83 -6.28
N ALA A 10 -5.93 -3.48 -7.54
CA ALA A 10 -4.69 -3.81 -8.23
C ALA A 10 -3.47 -3.19 -7.54
N LEU A 11 -3.59 -1.94 -7.09
CA LEU A 11 -2.53 -1.28 -6.30
C LEU A 11 -2.33 -1.95 -4.95
N GLY A 12 -3.40 -2.31 -4.23
CA GLY A 12 -3.30 -3.02 -2.95
C GLY A 12 -2.64 -4.41 -3.07
N LEU A 13 -2.89 -5.13 -4.16
CA LEU A 13 -2.25 -6.43 -4.41
C LEU A 13 -0.78 -6.26 -4.83
N CYS A 14 -0.50 -5.21 -5.62
CA CYS A 14 0.85 -4.83 -6.00
C CYS A 14 1.72 -4.50 -4.78
N THR A 15 1.19 -3.77 -3.79
CA THR A 15 1.95 -3.44 -2.57
C THR A 15 2.27 -4.68 -1.73
N ILE A 16 1.34 -5.63 -1.62
CA ILE A 16 1.60 -6.92 -0.93
C ILE A 16 2.75 -7.67 -1.61
N VAL A 17 2.71 -7.79 -2.94
CA VAL A 17 3.78 -8.47 -3.71
C VAL A 17 5.11 -7.72 -3.56
N ALA A 18 5.10 -6.39 -3.66
CA ALA A 18 6.29 -5.58 -3.50
C ALA A 18 6.94 -5.76 -2.13
N VAL A 19 6.15 -5.76 -1.05
CA VAL A 19 6.66 -5.98 0.31
C VAL A 19 7.17 -7.42 0.49
N ALA A 20 6.48 -8.41 -0.09
CA ALA A 20 6.94 -9.80 -0.05
C ALA A 20 8.33 -9.95 -0.69
N VAL A 21 8.52 -9.37 -1.89
CA VAL A 21 9.81 -9.37 -2.58
C VAL A 21 10.87 -8.63 -1.77
N LEU A 22 10.55 -7.45 -1.24
CA LEU A 22 11.47 -6.66 -0.43
C LEU A 22 11.92 -7.44 0.81
N TRP A 23 10.98 -8.10 1.50
CA TRP A 23 11.29 -8.95 2.66
C TRP A 23 12.24 -10.10 2.28
N MET A 24 11.99 -10.80 1.16
CA MET A 24 12.86 -11.89 0.69
C MET A 24 14.27 -11.40 0.37
N VAL A 25 14.40 -10.21 -0.23
CA VAL A 25 15.70 -9.61 -0.54
C VAL A 25 16.45 -9.25 0.75
N MET A 26 15.77 -8.67 1.74
CA MET A 26 16.37 -8.34 3.04
C MET A 26 16.82 -9.59 3.81
N ASP A 27 16.00 -10.64 3.81
CA ASP A 27 16.33 -11.93 4.43
C ASP A 27 17.51 -12.60 3.73
N GLY A 28 17.51 -12.63 2.40
CA GLY A 28 18.62 -13.17 1.60
C GLY A 28 19.95 -12.42 1.78
N MET A 29 19.91 -11.13 2.13
CA MET A 29 21.10 -10.34 2.50
C MET A 29 21.50 -10.48 3.97
N GLY A 30 20.75 -11.23 4.78
CA GLY A 30 21.03 -11.43 6.21
C GLY A 30 20.72 -10.24 7.10
N VAL A 31 19.98 -9.23 6.61
CA VAL A 31 19.71 -7.99 7.36
C VAL A 31 19.03 -8.27 8.70
N PHE A 32 18.06 -9.17 8.72
CA PHE A 32 17.35 -9.53 9.96
C PHE A 32 18.25 -10.25 10.97
N SER A 33 19.25 -11.00 10.51
CA SER A 33 20.23 -11.66 11.38
C SER A 33 21.15 -10.64 12.04
N THR A 34 21.73 -9.73 11.25
CA THR A 34 22.65 -8.70 11.77
C THR A 34 21.94 -7.78 12.77
N LEU A 35 20.72 -7.33 12.44
CA LEU A 35 19.94 -6.49 13.35
C LEU A 35 19.47 -7.26 14.59
N GLY A 36 19.10 -8.53 14.44
CA GLY A 36 18.71 -9.38 15.56
C GLY A 36 19.84 -9.57 16.56
N GLU A 37 21.07 -9.77 16.08
CA GLU A 37 22.25 -9.94 16.93
C GLU A 37 22.58 -8.65 17.71
N THR A 38 22.60 -7.50 17.03
CA THR A 38 22.81 -6.19 17.68
C THR A 38 21.72 -5.85 18.70
N ILE A 39 20.46 -6.12 18.38
CA ILE A 39 19.34 -5.82 19.29
C ILE A 39 19.30 -6.79 20.46
N SER A 40 19.61 -8.07 20.23
CA SER A 40 19.72 -9.06 21.28
C SER A 40 20.82 -8.68 22.26
N GLU A 41 21.99 -8.27 21.77
CA GLU A 41 23.13 -7.85 22.62
C GLU A 41 22.85 -6.55 23.39
N ALA A 42 22.11 -5.61 22.80
CA ALA A 42 21.69 -4.37 23.47
C ALA A 42 20.55 -4.57 24.47
N THR A 43 19.70 -5.58 24.29
CA THR A 43 18.51 -5.84 25.12
C THR A 43 18.74 -6.96 26.13
N SER A 44 19.80 -7.75 25.98
CA SER A 44 20.19 -8.79 26.93
C SER A 44 20.62 -8.17 28.26
N SER A 45 19.73 -8.27 29.24
CA SER A 45 20.02 -8.06 30.66
C SER A 45 20.28 -9.41 31.34
N ASP A 46 20.90 -9.42 32.52
CA ASP A 46 21.30 -10.60 33.33
C ASP A 46 20.22 -11.71 33.52
N ASP A 47 18.94 -11.41 33.24
CA ASP A 47 17.81 -12.35 33.34
C ASP A 47 17.52 -13.18 32.06
N GLY A 48 18.38 -13.12 31.03
CA GLY A 48 18.34 -14.08 29.92
C GLY A 48 17.21 -13.92 28.90
N GLY A 49 16.55 -12.76 28.84
CA GLY A 49 15.46 -12.46 27.90
C GLY A 49 15.81 -11.39 26.87
N GLY A 50 16.58 -11.74 25.83
CA GLY A 50 16.81 -10.84 24.69
C GLY A 50 15.58 -10.73 23.77
N PHE A 51 15.39 -9.58 23.11
CA PHE A 51 14.30 -9.39 22.15
C PHE A 51 14.62 -10.12 20.83
N ASP A 52 13.79 -11.10 20.47
CA ASP A 52 13.92 -11.82 19.19
C ASP A 52 13.24 -11.01 18.05
N LEU A 53 14.06 -10.18 17.40
CA LEU A 53 13.66 -9.41 16.23
C LEU A 53 13.22 -10.30 15.06
N GLN A 54 13.82 -11.48 14.90
CA GLN A 54 13.56 -12.37 13.77
C GLN A 54 12.18 -13.02 13.90
N ALA A 55 11.81 -13.45 15.11
CA ALA A 55 10.44 -13.88 15.40
C ALA A 55 9.44 -12.73 15.23
N PHE A 56 9.83 -11.50 15.60
CA PHE A 56 8.97 -10.33 15.46
C PHE A 56 8.73 -9.93 13.99
N LEU A 57 9.76 -9.92 13.15
CA LEU A 57 9.70 -9.55 11.73
C LEU A 57 9.54 -10.75 10.79
N SER A 58 9.00 -11.85 11.30
CA SER A 58 8.74 -13.05 10.50
C SER A 58 7.83 -12.77 9.31
N LEU A 59 8.13 -13.42 8.18
CA LEU A 59 7.39 -13.28 6.91
C LEU A 59 5.86 -13.32 7.09
N PRO A 60 5.26 -14.28 7.82
CA PRO A 60 3.80 -14.33 7.97
C PRO A 60 3.23 -13.10 8.67
N ARG A 61 3.94 -12.56 9.66
CA ARG A 61 3.52 -11.38 10.42
C ARG A 61 3.63 -10.11 9.59
N VAL A 62 4.71 -9.97 8.83
CA VAL A 62 4.91 -8.84 7.91
C VAL A 62 3.83 -8.86 6.83
N LEU A 63 3.57 -10.01 6.19
CA LEU A 63 2.53 -10.10 5.17
C LEU A 63 1.13 -9.84 5.70
N LEU A 64 0.81 -10.30 6.92
CA LEU A 64 -0.49 -10.01 7.54
C LEU A 64 -0.64 -8.50 7.80
N PHE A 65 0.37 -7.86 8.37
CA PHE A 65 0.35 -6.42 8.61
C PHE A 65 0.21 -5.63 7.29
N THR A 66 0.98 -5.99 6.27
CA THR A 66 0.88 -5.39 4.94
C THR A 66 -0.49 -5.60 4.31
N ALA A 67 -1.11 -6.77 4.49
CA ALA A 67 -2.46 -7.01 3.98
C ALA A 67 -3.50 -6.08 4.62
N ILE A 68 -3.39 -5.80 5.92
CA ILE A 68 -4.26 -4.84 6.60
C ILE A 68 -4.05 -3.43 6.02
N VAL A 69 -2.79 -3.00 5.89
CA VAL A 69 -2.45 -1.69 5.30
C VAL A 69 -2.97 -1.58 3.87
N ALA A 70 -2.79 -2.61 3.05
CA ALA A 70 -3.28 -2.65 1.68
C ALA A 70 -4.80 -2.51 1.59
N VAL A 71 -5.56 -3.14 2.49
CA VAL A 71 -7.02 -2.97 2.55
C VAL A 71 -7.39 -1.52 2.88
N ILE A 72 -6.69 -0.90 3.84
CA ILE A 72 -6.91 0.51 4.19
C ILE A 72 -6.62 1.41 2.98
N ASP A 73 -5.49 1.20 2.31
CA ASP A 73 -5.11 1.96 1.12
C ASP A 73 -6.14 1.81 0.00
N VAL A 74 -6.67 0.59 -0.20
CA VAL A 74 -7.71 0.34 -1.20
C VAL A 74 -8.96 1.21 -0.93
N VAL A 75 -9.36 1.31 0.34
CA VAL A 75 -10.51 2.14 0.75
C VAL A 75 -10.20 3.62 0.54
N LEU A 76 -9.03 4.08 0.98
CA LEU A 76 -8.62 5.49 0.86
C LEU A 76 -8.48 5.92 -0.60
N ALA A 77 -7.82 5.14 -1.45
CA ALA A 77 -7.66 5.44 -2.87
C ALA A 77 -9.01 5.44 -3.61
N THR A 78 -9.95 4.58 -3.22
CA THR A 78 -11.31 4.60 -3.77
C THR A 78 -12.06 5.88 -3.37
N ALA A 79 -11.94 6.31 -2.11
CA ALA A 79 -12.52 7.56 -1.63
C ALA A 79 -11.92 8.78 -2.33
N LEU A 80 -10.60 8.82 -2.48
CA LEU A 80 -9.88 9.87 -3.21
C LEU A 80 -10.28 9.90 -4.70
N ALA A 81 -10.43 8.76 -5.36
CA ALA A 81 -10.90 8.70 -6.74
C ALA A 81 -12.33 9.25 -6.88
N THR A 82 -13.19 9.00 -5.89
CA THR A 82 -14.56 9.56 -5.86
C THR A 82 -14.53 11.07 -5.67
N LEU A 83 -13.70 11.58 -4.76
CA LEU A 83 -13.52 13.01 -4.54
C LEU A 83 -12.92 13.71 -5.75
N GLY A 84 -11.89 13.12 -6.38
CA GLY A 84 -11.27 13.66 -7.59
C GLY A 84 -12.25 13.76 -8.75
N ALA A 85 -13.10 12.75 -8.94
CA ALA A 85 -14.18 12.81 -9.94
C ALA A 85 -15.20 13.92 -9.61
N PHE A 86 -15.55 14.09 -8.34
CA PHE A 86 -16.45 15.17 -7.91
C PHE A 86 -15.87 16.56 -8.20
N ILE A 87 -14.60 16.79 -7.85
CA ILE A 87 -13.91 18.07 -8.12
C ILE A 87 -13.79 18.31 -9.64
N TYR A 88 -13.44 17.29 -10.42
CA TYR A 88 -13.40 17.40 -11.89
C TYR A 88 -14.76 17.83 -12.47
N ASN A 89 -15.83 17.16 -12.04
CA ASN A 89 -17.20 17.49 -12.47
C ASN A 89 -17.59 18.92 -12.08
N LEU A 90 -17.21 19.38 -10.88
CA LEU A 90 -17.42 20.75 -10.43
C LEU A 90 -16.67 21.76 -11.31
N SER A 91 -15.40 21.52 -11.61
CA SER A 91 -14.60 22.39 -12.49
C SER A 91 -15.13 22.41 -13.92
N ALA A 92 -15.52 21.25 -14.47
CA ALA A 92 -16.10 21.17 -15.82
C ALA A 92 -17.43 21.91 -15.94
N GLY A 93 -18.25 21.92 -14.86
CA GLY A 93 -19.51 22.66 -14.81
C GLY A 93 -19.33 24.19 -14.86
N PHE A 94 -18.20 24.73 -14.36
CA PHE A 94 -17.93 26.18 -14.38
C PHE A 94 -17.32 26.69 -15.70
N VAL A 95 -16.60 25.85 -16.43
CA VAL A 95 -15.93 26.26 -17.68
C VAL A 95 -16.90 26.27 -18.88
N GLY A 96 -18.08 25.66 -18.76
CA GLY A 96 -18.98 25.43 -19.88
C GLY A 96 -18.38 24.33 -20.77
N GLY A 97 -19.02 23.16 -20.75
CA GLY A 97 -18.58 22.04 -21.57
C GLY A 97 -18.53 22.41 -23.07
N VAL A 98 -17.80 21.62 -23.85
CA VAL A 98 -17.81 21.74 -25.31
C VAL A 98 -19.21 21.32 -25.81
N GLU A 99 -20.06 22.29 -26.14
CA GLU A 99 -21.29 22.04 -26.89
C GLU A 99 -20.91 21.69 -28.33
N VAL A 100 -20.89 20.39 -28.64
CA VAL A 100 -20.82 19.93 -30.03
C VAL A 100 -22.25 19.93 -30.55
N THR A 101 -22.64 21.01 -31.23
CA THR A 101 -23.87 21.04 -32.00
C THR A 101 -23.63 20.25 -33.29
N LEU A 102 -24.16 19.02 -33.35
CA LEU A 102 -24.22 18.27 -34.60
C LEU A 102 -25.28 18.96 -35.48
N ALA A 103 -24.84 19.78 -36.42
CA ALA A 103 -25.65 20.14 -37.56
C ALA A 103 -25.68 18.91 -38.48
N GLU A 104 -26.83 18.26 -38.61
CA GLU A 104 -27.07 17.38 -39.75
C GLU A 104 -27.04 18.26 -40.99
N ASP A 105 -26.07 18.01 -41.88
CA ASP A 105 -26.11 18.50 -43.26
C ASP A 105 -26.85 17.44 -44.08
N GLU A 106 -27.72 17.92 -44.96
CA GLU A 106 -28.81 17.24 -45.70
C GLU A 106 -28.51 15.83 -46.24
#